data_AF-A0A167HRE8-F1
#
_entry.id   AF-A0A167HRE8-F1
#
_cell.length_a   1.000
_cell.length_b   1.000
_cell.length_c   1.000
_cell.angle_alpha   90.00
_cell.angle_beta   90.00
_cell.angle_gamma   90.00
#
_symmetry.space_group_name_H-M   'P 1'
#
loop_
_entity.id
_entity.type
_entity.pdbx_description
1 polymer ?
#
loop_
_entity_poly.entity_id
_entity_poly.type
_entity_poly.pdbx_seq_one_letter_code
_entity_poly.pdbx_strand_id
1 'polypeptide(L)'
;MDLLNGACFCFSLDESALARALDSVLGQAGLAEMVRQRCPFLFAAQPVFVPAPQLQRMAQVMQAVESVVALPAFREQVLAAAPQIARLGTSGPLGVFFGYDFHLSHGQLALIEVNTNAGGAMLNAVLARAQRACCTEVQGMVPSLASVVAFEQQIVDMFRHEWQLAQQAGAADKTAGVHVRHPLRSIAIVDLAPEDQYLYPEFLLFQRLFERHGLRTVIADPATLEWRDGVLWHGELAIDLVYNRLTDFYLEQPSSAALREAYLQQAVVLTPHPQVHALYADKRHLALFSDAAQLQALEVPQATQDILLAHVPRTEVVDAADAQRFWDARRSLFFKPVAGFGSRAAYRGDKLTKRVWQDILAGDYVAQAIVAPGERVIDSADVTVADVAAEASVATKAMKYDLRAYTYNGAVQWMAARLYKGQTTNFRTPGGGFAPVYSSVDVSGASGPSCASGDDDGVTPHASFVFLLDPMSGVHPVPHTLYVALARGEATLEAMAGQTLRLADWFVRLKCGAPDLVVNETYSLVCFDAQGRVDPAHAPSSAQPPAATPENPAWPTLAEREQMQQMLFGTTPSPNASDAATAAN
;
A
#
# COMPACT_ATOMS: atom_id res chain seq x y z
N MET A 1 16.80 8.13 2.25
CA MET A 1 15.33 7.95 2.30
C MET A 1 14.67 8.95 3.24
N ASP A 2 15.11 9.13 4.49
CA ASP A 2 14.55 10.16 5.38
C ASP A 2 14.63 11.58 4.79
N LEU A 3 15.75 11.94 4.17
CA LEU A 3 15.87 13.20 3.41
C LEU A 3 14.83 13.31 2.28
N LEU A 4 14.49 12.22 1.59
CA LEU A 4 13.45 12.23 0.54
C LEU A 4 12.07 12.45 1.14
N ASN A 5 11.76 11.87 2.30
CA ASN A 5 10.51 12.11 3.01
C ASN A 5 10.38 13.58 3.46
N GLY A 6 11.50 14.28 3.71
CA GLY A 6 11.52 15.69 4.09
C GLY A 6 11.60 16.70 2.93
N ALA A 7 12.19 16.31 1.80
CA ALA A 7 12.56 17.26 0.74
C ALA A 7 12.04 16.92 -0.67
N CYS A 8 11.47 15.73 -0.90
CA CYS A 8 10.87 15.39 -2.18
C CYS A 8 9.38 15.77 -2.20
N PHE A 9 8.98 16.70 -3.07
CA PHE A 9 7.59 17.16 -3.19
C PHE A 9 6.90 16.70 -4.47
N CYS A 10 7.51 15.75 -5.18
CA CYS A 10 6.97 15.28 -6.44
C CYS A 10 5.66 14.50 -6.22
N PHE A 11 4.68 14.73 -7.10
CA PHE A 11 3.40 14.03 -7.09
C PHE A 11 3.50 12.77 -7.94
N SER A 12 3.14 11.63 -7.38
CA SER A 12 3.13 10.36 -8.12
C SER A 12 1.71 9.88 -8.41
N LEU A 13 0.66 10.44 -7.80
CA LEU A 13 -0.71 10.02 -8.02
C LEU A 13 -1.36 10.75 -9.21
N ASP A 14 -1.79 10.02 -10.25
CA ASP A 14 -2.69 10.56 -11.28
C ASP A 14 -4.15 10.36 -10.84
N GLU A 15 -4.83 11.45 -10.48
CA GLU A 15 -6.23 11.44 -10.04
C GLU A 15 -7.20 10.89 -11.10
N SER A 16 -6.94 11.18 -12.38
CA SER A 16 -7.75 10.66 -13.47
C SER A 16 -7.52 9.17 -13.67
N ALA A 17 -6.28 8.69 -13.48
CA ALA A 17 -5.98 7.26 -13.48
C ALA A 17 -6.60 6.55 -12.26
N LEU A 18 -6.61 7.20 -11.09
CA LEU A 18 -7.25 6.68 -9.89
C LEU A 18 -8.76 6.54 -10.08
N ALA A 19 -9.42 7.58 -10.61
CA ALA A 19 -10.85 7.53 -10.92
C ALA A 19 -11.17 6.40 -11.92
N ARG A 20 -10.39 6.29 -13.01
CA ARG A 20 -10.53 5.19 -13.97
C ARG A 20 -10.29 3.82 -13.33
N ALA A 21 -9.27 3.69 -12.47
CA ALA A 21 -8.97 2.42 -11.80
C ALA A 21 -10.12 2.01 -10.88
N LEU A 22 -10.68 2.92 -10.09
CA LEU A 22 -11.85 2.68 -9.24
C LEU A 22 -13.09 2.30 -10.07
N ASP A 23 -13.42 3.05 -11.10
CA ASP A 23 -14.64 2.82 -11.90
C ASP A 23 -14.53 1.58 -12.80
N SER A 24 -13.33 1.27 -13.32
CA SER A 24 -13.10 0.08 -14.16
C SER A 24 -13.41 -1.23 -13.42
N VAL A 25 -13.28 -1.24 -12.09
CA VAL A 25 -13.53 -2.43 -11.27
C VAL A 25 -15.02 -2.72 -11.12
N LEU A 26 -15.89 -1.71 -11.09
CA LEU A 26 -17.34 -1.92 -10.99
C LEU A 26 -18.02 -2.24 -12.34
N GLY A 27 -17.31 -2.06 -13.46
CA GLY A 27 -17.91 -2.16 -14.80
C GLY A 27 -18.95 -1.06 -15.10
N GLN A 28 -19.09 -0.07 -14.21
CA GLN A 28 -19.98 1.09 -14.31
C GLN A 28 -19.34 2.28 -13.58
N ALA A 29 -19.63 3.50 -14.02
CA ALA A 29 -19.18 4.72 -13.33
C ALA A 29 -19.87 4.83 -11.96
N GLY A 30 -19.11 5.08 -10.88
CA GLY A 30 -19.71 5.41 -9.58
C GLY A 30 -18.84 5.14 -8.35
N LEU A 31 -17.87 4.23 -8.40
CA LEU A 31 -17.00 3.98 -7.24
C LEU A 31 -16.10 5.17 -6.96
N ALA A 32 -15.55 5.79 -8.00
CA ALA A 32 -14.71 6.98 -7.86
C ALA A 32 -15.48 8.13 -7.21
N GLU A 33 -16.73 8.33 -7.61
CA GLU A 33 -17.61 9.34 -7.02
C GLU A 33 -17.93 9.03 -5.56
N MET A 34 -18.31 7.77 -5.26
CA MET A 34 -18.57 7.33 -3.89
C MET A 34 -17.36 7.56 -2.98
N VAL A 35 -16.16 7.19 -3.44
CA VAL A 35 -14.92 7.40 -2.69
C VAL A 35 -14.68 8.88 -2.46
N ARG A 36 -14.86 9.73 -3.48
CA ARG A 36 -14.66 11.18 -3.35
C ARG A 36 -15.62 11.81 -2.33
N GLN A 37 -16.88 11.37 -2.31
CA GLN A 37 -17.91 11.91 -1.42
C GLN A 37 -17.80 11.38 0.02
N ARG A 38 -17.56 10.07 0.18
CA ARG A 38 -17.58 9.40 1.50
C ARG A 38 -16.21 9.33 2.18
N CYS A 39 -15.15 9.26 1.39
CA CYS A 39 -13.79 9.01 1.84
C CYS A 39 -12.77 9.94 1.13
N PRO A 40 -12.94 11.28 1.19
CA PRO A 40 -12.15 12.22 0.39
C PRO A 40 -10.64 12.18 0.69
N PHE A 41 -10.23 11.64 1.84
CA PHE A 41 -8.83 11.54 2.27
C PHE A 41 -8.35 10.08 2.37
N LEU A 42 -8.93 9.19 1.57
CA LEU A 42 -8.59 7.76 1.56
C LEU A 42 -7.22 7.50 0.94
N PHE A 43 -6.81 8.32 -0.01
CA PHE A 43 -5.56 8.18 -0.76
C PHE A 43 -4.70 9.42 -0.58
N ALA A 44 -3.43 9.23 -0.25
CA ALA A 44 -2.45 10.29 -0.23
C ALA A 44 -1.77 10.38 -1.61
N ALA A 45 -1.51 11.61 -2.05
CA ALA A 45 -0.89 11.86 -3.35
C ALA A 45 0.63 11.54 -3.34
N GLN A 46 1.28 11.70 -2.19
CA GLN A 46 2.72 11.49 -2.04
C GLN A 46 3.07 10.07 -1.55
N PRO A 47 4.18 9.49 -2.05
CA PRO A 47 4.72 8.24 -1.55
C PRO A 47 5.44 8.44 -0.21
N VAL A 48 5.70 7.33 0.50
CA VAL A 48 6.65 7.27 1.62
C VAL A 48 7.87 6.47 1.19
N PHE A 49 9.06 7.03 1.43
CA PHE A 49 10.32 6.39 1.09
C PHE A 49 10.86 5.59 2.27
N VAL A 50 11.14 4.30 2.06
CA VAL A 50 11.65 3.39 3.08
C VAL A 50 12.90 2.69 2.55
N PRO A 51 14.01 2.64 3.31
CA PRO A 51 15.19 1.88 2.90
C PRO A 51 14.91 0.37 2.82
N ALA A 52 15.41 -0.30 1.77
CA ALA A 52 15.32 -1.75 1.61
C ALA A 52 15.75 -2.56 2.87
N PRO A 53 16.85 -2.21 3.58
CA PRO A 53 17.22 -2.92 4.81
C PRO A 53 16.17 -2.81 5.93
N GLN A 54 15.37 -1.74 5.97
CA GLN A 54 14.29 -1.59 6.96
C GLN A 54 13.10 -2.48 6.62
N LEU A 55 12.78 -2.66 5.33
CA LEU A 55 11.76 -3.61 4.88
C LEU A 55 12.16 -5.05 5.20
N GLN A 56 13.43 -5.40 4.97
CA GLN A 56 13.99 -6.71 5.36
C GLN A 56 13.92 -6.90 6.88
N ARG A 57 14.20 -5.85 7.67
CA ARG A 57 14.08 -5.91 9.13
C ARG A 57 12.65 -6.13 9.58
N MET A 58 11.66 -5.47 8.97
CA MET A 58 10.24 -5.74 9.25
C MET A 58 9.92 -7.22 9.03
N ALA A 59 10.38 -7.81 7.91
CA ALA A 59 10.18 -9.22 7.63
C ALA A 59 10.79 -10.15 8.70
N GLN A 60 11.98 -9.83 9.19
CA GLN A 60 12.61 -10.57 10.30
C GLN A 60 11.82 -10.45 11.61
N VAL A 61 11.28 -9.28 11.93
CA VAL A 61 10.42 -9.09 13.10
C VAL A 61 9.14 -9.91 12.98
N MET A 62 8.51 -9.91 11.81
CA MET A 62 7.32 -10.73 11.53
C MET A 62 7.64 -12.22 11.69
N GLN A 63 8.71 -12.71 11.10
CA GLN A 63 9.16 -14.11 11.27
C GLN A 63 9.43 -14.46 12.73
N ALA A 64 10.01 -13.54 13.51
CA ALA A 64 10.24 -13.74 14.94
C ALA A 64 8.91 -13.89 15.69
N VAL A 65 7.92 -13.04 15.43
CA VAL A 65 6.56 -13.15 16.01
C VAL A 65 5.92 -14.48 15.63
N GLU A 66 5.90 -14.82 14.33
CA GLU A 66 5.35 -16.09 13.83
C GLU A 66 6.01 -17.30 14.51
N SER A 67 7.33 -17.26 14.72
CA SER A 67 8.06 -18.35 15.39
C SER A 67 7.67 -18.54 16.85
N VAL A 68 7.37 -17.46 17.59
CA VAL A 68 6.88 -17.54 18.97
C VAL A 68 5.44 -18.05 18.98
N VAL A 69 4.59 -17.55 18.08
CA VAL A 69 3.18 -17.99 17.99
C VAL A 69 3.06 -19.47 17.58
N ALA A 70 4.06 -20.01 16.88
CA ALA A 70 4.14 -21.42 16.54
C ALA A 70 4.53 -22.33 17.73
N LEU A 71 5.09 -21.77 18.83
CA LEU A 71 5.52 -22.58 19.97
C LEU A 71 4.32 -23.23 20.67
N PRO A 72 4.36 -24.54 20.96
CA PRO A 72 3.29 -25.23 21.69
C PRO A 72 2.98 -24.58 23.04
N ALA A 73 4.01 -24.21 23.81
CA ALA A 73 3.86 -23.59 25.13
C ALA A 73 3.14 -22.24 25.06
N PHE A 74 3.47 -21.39 24.08
CA PHE A 74 2.78 -20.12 23.86
C PHE A 74 1.31 -20.35 23.51
N ARG A 75 1.04 -21.24 22.55
CA ARG A 75 -0.32 -21.55 22.11
C ARG A 75 -1.16 -22.12 23.25
N GLU A 76 -0.62 -23.05 24.04
CA GLU A 76 -1.30 -23.61 25.20
C GLU A 76 -1.64 -22.51 26.22
N GLN A 77 -0.68 -21.67 26.58
CA GLN A 77 -0.88 -20.56 27.51
C GLN A 77 -1.96 -19.59 27.03
N VAL A 78 -1.91 -19.15 25.78
CA VAL A 78 -2.85 -18.18 25.22
C VAL A 78 -4.25 -18.78 25.06
N LEU A 79 -4.35 -20.00 24.51
CA LEU A 79 -5.63 -20.65 24.26
C LEU A 79 -6.32 -21.10 25.55
N ALA A 80 -5.58 -21.41 26.61
CA ALA A 80 -6.15 -21.70 27.92
C ALA A 80 -6.94 -20.51 28.51
N ALA A 81 -6.58 -19.28 28.16
CA ALA A 81 -7.28 -18.05 28.56
C ALA A 81 -8.33 -17.58 27.54
N ALA A 82 -8.29 -18.05 26.29
CA ALA A 82 -9.17 -17.61 25.22
C ALA A 82 -10.60 -18.16 25.35
N PRO A 83 -11.65 -17.53 24.77
CA PRO A 83 -12.99 -18.10 24.74
C PRO A 83 -13.06 -19.48 24.06
N GLN A 84 -14.04 -20.32 24.42
CA GLN A 84 -14.16 -21.69 23.89
C GLN A 84 -14.15 -21.74 22.35
N ILE A 85 -14.79 -20.79 21.68
CA ILE A 85 -14.87 -20.71 20.22
C ILE A 85 -13.48 -20.55 19.56
N ALA A 86 -12.51 -19.94 20.26
CA ALA A 86 -11.13 -19.82 19.81
C ALA A 86 -10.31 -21.09 20.09
N ARG A 87 -10.81 -22.04 20.90
CA ARG A 87 -10.13 -23.29 21.26
C ARG A 87 -10.55 -24.48 20.41
N LEU A 88 -11.52 -24.33 19.52
CA LEU A 88 -12.01 -25.41 18.66
C LEU A 88 -10.90 -26.05 17.80
N GLY A 89 -9.78 -25.35 17.64
CA GLY A 89 -8.62 -25.84 16.90
C GLY A 89 -8.85 -25.67 15.40
N THR A 90 -7.79 -25.30 14.69
CA THR A 90 -7.78 -25.37 13.22
C THR A 90 -6.54 -26.16 12.79
N SER A 91 -6.67 -27.48 12.70
CA SER A 91 -6.12 -28.09 11.48
C SER A 91 -6.97 -27.46 10.37
N GLY A 92 -6.47 -26.52 9.58
CA GLY A 92 -7.34 -25.79 8.64
C GLY A 92 -6.85 -24.39 8.30
N PRO A 93 -7.78 -23.44 8.06
CA PRO A 93 -7.47 -22.06 7.63
C PRO A 93 -6.43 -21.37 8.53
N LEU A 94 -5.59 -20.52 7.94
CA LEU A 94 -4.51 -19.79 8.61
C LEU A 94 -4.91 -18.37 9.02
N GLY A 95 -5.97 -17.83 8.42
CA GLY A 95 -6.40 -16.44 8.57
C GLY A 95 -5.87 -15.53 7.47
N VAL A 96 -6.78 -14.93 6.70
CA VAL A 96 -6.44 -13.96 5.66
C VAL A 96 -6.16 -12.56 6.20
N PHE A 97 -5.33 -11.81 5.49
CA PHE A 97 -5.08 -10.37 5.71
C PHE A 97 -4.66 -9.99 7.12
N PHE A 98 -3.51 -10.49 7.55
CA PHE A 98 -2.85 -9.94 8.72
C PHE A 98 -2.17 -8.63 8.37
N GLY A 99 -2.16 -7.69 9.32
CA GLY A 99 -1.53 -6.38 9.19
C GLY A 99 -0.56 -6.14 10.34
N TYR A 100 0.73 -6.20 10.06
CA TYR A 100 1.77 -5.79 11.01
C TYR A 100 2.08 -4.31 10.80
N ASP A 101 1.84 -3.52 11.85
CA ASP A 101 1.98 -2.07 11.80
C ASP A 101 3.27 -1.63 12.49
N PHE A 102 4.04 -0.79 11.82
CA PHE A 102 5.34 -0.31 12.28
C PHE A 102 5.41 1.22 12.31
N HIS A 103 6.11 1.74 13.31
CA HIS A 103 6.70 3.08 13.25
C HIS A 103 8.14 2.96 12.76
N LEU A 104 8.55 3.88 11.89
CA LEU A 104 9.93 4.03 11.44
C LEU A 104 10.31 5.51 11.51
N SER A 105 11.25 5.85 12.39
CA SER A 105 11.72 7.22 12.56
C SER A 105 13.21 7.23 12.84
N HIS A 106 13.99 7.98 12.04
CA HIS A 106 15.45 8.10 12.21
C HIS A 106 16.15 6.74 12.31
N GLY A 107 15.72 5.77 11.50
CA GLY A 107 16.23 4.39 11.51
C GLY A 107 15.75 3.50 12.68
N GLN A 108 15.03 4.05 13.66
CA GLN A 108 14.39 3.26 14.71
C GLN A 108 13.09 2.65 14.18
N LEU A 109 13.08 1.32 14.05
CA LEU A 109 11.94 0.53 13.65
C LEU A 109 11.27 -0.12 14.86
N ALA A 110 9.96 0.04 14.98
CA ALA A 110 9.17 -0.55 16.05
C ALA A 110 7.86 -1.16 15.55
N LEU A 111 7.59 -2.42 15.90
CA LEU A 111 6.28 -3.05 15.74
C LEU A 111 5.32 -2.48 16.81
N ILE A 112 4.24 -1.83 16.37
CA ILE A 112 3.29 -1.17 17.27
C ILE A 112 1.99 -1.96 17.46
N GLU A 113 1.60 -2.78 16.49
CA GLU A 113 0.35 -3.55 16.51
C GLU A 113 0.38 -4.68 15.47
N VAL A 114 -0.30 -5.79 15.79
CA VAL A 114 -0.62 -6.87 14.85
C VAL A 114 -2.15 -6.92 14.72
N ASN A 115 -2.66 -6.87 13.51
CA ASN A 115 -4.08 -6.89 13.18
C ASN A 115 -4.40 -8.18 12.43
N THR A 116 -5.51 -8.84 12.74
CA THR A 116 -5.89 -10.11 12.09
C THR A 116 -6.96 -9.95 11.00
N ASN A 117 -7.55 -8.77 10.83
CA ASN A 117 -8.55 -8.46 9.80
C ASN A 117 -8.22 -7.14 9.07
N ALA A 118 -6.97 -6.98 8.65
CA ALA A 118 -6.45 -5.72 8.17
C ALA A 118 -7.12 -5.25 6.86
N GLY A 119 -7.82 -4.11 6.92
CA GLY A 119 -8.32 -3.42 5.73
C GLY A 119 -7.24 -2.62 4.99
N GLY A 120 -7.55 -2.29 3.74
CA GLY A 120 -6.78 -1.42 2.84
C GLY A 120 -6.00 -2.13 1.73
N ALA A 121 -5.93 -3.47 1.71
CA ALA A 121 -5.14 -4.21 0.71
C ALA A 121 -5.60 -3.91 -0.72
N MET A 122 -6.90 -4.02 -1.00
CA MET A 122 -7.43 -3.75 -2.34
C MET A 122 -7.38 -2.26 -2.71
N LEU A 123 -7.51 -1.38 -1.72
CA LEU A 123 -7.34 0.06 -1.94
C LEU A 123 -5.90 0.37 -2.35
N ASN A 124 -4.90 -0.26 -1.74
CA ASN A 124 -3.50 -0.11 -2.13
C ASN A 124 -3.21 -0.68 -3.53
N ALA A 125 -3.86 -1.78 -3.93
CA ALA A 125 -3.76 -2.28 -5.31
C ALA A 125 -4.30 -1.26 -6.32
N VAL A 126 -5.45 -0.66 -6.05
CA VAL A 126 -6.02 0.40 -6.89
C VAL A 126 -5.12 1.63 -6.92
N LEU A 127 -4.62 2.06 -5.75
CA LEU A 127 -3.69 3.17 -5.64
C LEU A 127 -2.45 2.93 -6.50
N ALA A 128 -1.87 1.73 -6.44
CA ALA A 128 -0.69 1.36 -7.21
C ALA A 128 -0.90 1.43 -8.73
N ARG A 129 -2.11 1.14 -9.23
CA ARG A 129 -2.45 1.32 -10.66
C ARG A 129 -2.47 2.78 -11.11
N ALA A 130 -2.70 3.69 -10.16
CA ALA A 130 -2.79 5.13 -10.40
C ALA A 130 -1.48 5.87 -10.16
N GLN A 131 -0.44 5.18 -9.66
CA GLN A 131 0.86 5.78 -9.45
C GLN A 131 1.64 5.91 -10.77
N ARG A 132 2.39 7.01 -10.89
CA ARG A 132 3.30 7.33 -11.98
C ARG A 132 4.62 7.80 -11.42
N ALA A 133 5.69 7.53 -12.17
CA ALA A 133 7.00 8.08 -11.85
C ALA A 133 6.96 9.59 -12.06
N CYS A 134 7.20 10.34 -10.99
CA CYS A 134 7.28 11.80 -11.05
C CYS A 134 8.60 12.29 -11.67
N CYS A 135 9.63 11.45 -11.64
CA CYS A 135 10.96 11.67 -12.20
C CYS A 135 11.68 10.33 -12.44
N THR A 136 12.78 10.35 -13.19
CA THR A 136 13.55 9.16 -13.57
C THR A 136 14.07 8.39 -12.35
N GLU A 137 14.48 9.10 -11.31
CA GLU A 137 15.08 8.52 -10.10
C GLU A 137 14.10 7.63 -9.31
N VAL A 138 12.78 7.91 -9.40
CA VAL A 138 11.75 7.09 -8.75
C VAL A 138 11.13 6.06 -9.68
N GLN A 139 11.45 6.06 -10.98
CA GLN A 139 10.81 5.20 -11.97
C GLN A 139 10.96 3.70 -11.64
N GLY A 140 12.13 3.30 -11.13
CA GLY A 140 12.36 1.93 -10.67
C GLY A 140 11.72 1.58 -9.32
N MET A 141 11.13 2.56 -8.61
CA MET A 141 10.50 2.36 -7.30
C MET A 141 8.96 2.28 -7.38
N VAL A 142 8.36 2.75 -8.48
CA VAL A 142 6.90 2.70 -8.68
C VAL A 142 6.49 1.26 -8.99
N PRO A 143 5.43 0.73 -8.33
CA PRO A 143 4.90 -0.59 -8.66
C PRO A 143 4.53 -0.70 -10.15
N SER A 144 4.96 -1.78 -10.79
CA SER A 144 4.56 -2.06 -12.17
C SER A 144 3.13 -2.60 -12.21
N LEU A 145 2.42 -2.42 -13.34
CA LEU A 145 1.11 -3.02 -13.53
C LEU A 145 1.15 -4.54 -13.34
N ALA A 146 2.23 -5.20 -13.76
CA ALA A 146 2.45 -6.62 -13.57
C ALA A 146 2.50 -7.00 -12.07
N SER A 147 3.18 -6.20 -11.23
CA SER A 147 3.20 -6.43 -9.78
C SER A 147 1.82 -6.28 -9.14
N VAL A 148 1.00 -5.33 -9.62
CA VAL A 148 -0.36 -5.16 -9.10
C VAL A 148 -1.26 -6.34 -9.50
N VAL A 149 -1.17 -6.80 -10.76
CA VAL A 149 -1.90 -7.99 -11.22
C VAL A 149 -1.47 -9.23 -10.45
N ALA A 150 -0.17 -9.39 -10.20
CA ALA A 150 0.34 -10.49 -9.38
C ALA A 150 -0.20 -10.43 -7.95
N PHE A 151 -0.26 -9.24 -7.33
CA PHE A 151 -0.82 -9.06 -6.00
C PHE A 151 -2.33 -9.39 -5.96
N GLU A 152 -3.12 -8.92 -6.93
CA GLU A 152 -4.54 -9.28 -7.05
C GLU A 152 -4.75 -10.80 -7.19
N GLN A 153 -3.89 -11.48 -7.95
CA GLN A 153 -3.91 -12.93 -8.09
C GLN A 153 -3.56 -13.64 -6.77
N GLN A 154 -2.51 -13.17 -6.07
CA GLN A 154 -2.11 -13.69 -4.75
C GLN A 154 -3.24 -13.57 -3.71
N ILE A 155 -4.04 -12.50 -3.77
CA ILE A 155 -5.23 -12.36 -2.92
C ILE A 155 -6.21 -13.49 -3.19
N VAL A 156 -6.55 -13.79 -4.44
CA VAL A 156 -7.50 -14.88 -4.77
C VAL A 156 -6.95 -16.23 -4.34
N ASP A 157 -5.67 -16.46 -4.59
CA ASP A 157 -5.01 -17.72 -4.24
C ASP A 157 -4.95 -17.93 -2.73
N MET A 158 -4.80 -16.86 -1.94
CA MET A 158 -4.92 -16.90 -0.48
C MET A 158 -6.29 -17.45 -0.03
N PHE A 159 -7.42 -16.95 -0.56
CA PHE A 159 -8.74 -17.48 -0.19
C PHE A 159 -8.97 -18.91 -0.66
N ARG A 160 -8.45 -19.28 -1.83
CA ARG A 160 -8.48 -20.67 -2.31
C ARG A 160 -7.64 -21.58 -1.43
N HIS A 161 -6.52 -21.10 -0.91
CA HIS A 161 -5.67 -21.85 0.00
C HIS A 161 -6.36 -22.10 1.35
N GLU A 162 -7.03 -21.10 1.93
CA GLU A 162 -7.85 -21.30 3.14
C GLU A 162 -8.90 -22.40 2.95
N TRP A 163 -9.60 -22.39 1.81
CA TRP A 163 -10.57 -23.42 1.45
C TRP A 163 -9.93 -24.81 1.29
N GLN A 164 -8.75 -24.88 0.67
CA GLN A 164 -8.01 -26.14 0.51
C GLN A 164 -7.57 -26.71 1.86
N LEU A 165 -7.04 -25.88 2.76
CA LEU A 165 -6.61 -26.29 4.09
C LEU A 165 -7.78 -26.82 4.93
N ALA A 166 -8.94 -26.14 4.87
CA ALA A 166 -10.15 -26.61 5.55
C ALA A 166 -10.59 -27.99 5.05
N GLN A 167 -10.57 -28.23 3.73
CA GLN A 167 -10.92 -29.54 3.16
C GLN A 167 -9.92 -30.64 3.55
N GLN A 168 -8.61 -30.32 3.62
CA GLN A 168 -7.58 -31.28 4.01
C GLN A 168 -7.76 -31.70 5.47
N ALA A 169 -8.07 -30.75 6.34
CA ALA A 169 -8.33 -31.02 7.74
C ALA A 169 -9.60 -31.85 7.97
N GLY A 170 -10.71 -31.50 7.32
CA GLY A 170 -11.94 -32.29 7.40
C GLY A 170 -11.78 -33.71 6.84
N ALA A 171 -10.86 -33.93 5.89
CA ALA A 171 -10.55 -35.27 5.40
C ALA A 171 -9.76 -36.14 6.41
N ALA A 172 -9.05 -35.52 7.36
CA ALA A 172 -8.31 -36.22 8.41
C ALA A 172 -9.23 -36.67 9.56
N ASP A 173 -10.32 -35.94 9.80
CA ASP A 173 -11.34 -36.27 10.79
C ASP A 173 -12.48 -37.10 10.15
N LYS A 174 -12.37 -38.44 10.25
CA LYS A 174 -13.35 -39.39 9.69
C LYS A 174 -14.71 -39.37 10.40
N THR A 175 -14.86 -38.57 11.47
CA THR A 175 -16.03 -38.53 12.33
C THR A 175 -16.88 -37.25 12.19
N ALA A 176 -16.36 -36.21 11.53
CA ALA A 176 -17.07 -34.96 11.28
C ALA A 176 -17.89 -35.04 9.97
N GLY A 177 -19.21 -35.15 10.10
CA GLY A 177 -20.11 -35.21 8.95
C GLY A 177 -20.33 -33.83 8.31
N VAL A 178 -19.60 -33.53 7.23
CA VAL A 178 -20.16 -33.27 5.88
C VAL A 178 -19.06 -33.51 4.85
N HIS A 179 -19.37 -34.43 3.95
CA HIS A 179 -18.57 -34.91 2.84
C HIS A 179 -18.94 -34.19 1.55
N VAL A 180 -18.21 -33.18 1.09
CA VAL A 180 -18.07 -32.91 -0.36
C VAL A 180 -16.74 -32.18 -0.63
N ARG A 181 -15.81 -32.85 -1.34
CA ARG A 181 -14.68 -32.16 -1.98
C ARG A 181 -15.20 -31.40 -3.20
N HIS A 182 -15.40 -30.09 -3.07
CA HIS A 182 -15.76 -29.24 -4.21
C HIS A 182 -14.83 -28.03 -4.30
N PRO A 183 -14.67 -27.44 -5.50
CA PRO A 183 -14.00 -26.14 -5.62
C PRO A 183 -14.76 -25.09 -4.82
N LEU A 184 -14.05 -24.08 -4.31
CA LEU A 184 -14.66 -22.89 -3.72
C LEU A 184 -15.57 -22.22 -4.76
N ARG A 185 -16.83 -21.96 -4.41
CA ARG A 185 -17.86 -21.40 -5.31
C ARG A 185 -18.45 -20.10 -4.78
N SER A 186 -18.56 -19.93 -3.46
CA SER A 186 -19.19 -18.75 -2.86
C SER A 186 -18.40 -18.18 -1.69
N ILE A 187 -18.33 -16.85 -1.65
CA ILE A 187 -17.72 -16.07 -0.56
C ILE A 187 -18.74 -15.06 -0.05
N ALA A 188 -18.93 -14.97 1.27
CA ALA A 188 -19.61 -13.84 1.90
C ALA A 188 -18.57 -12.92 2.57
N ILE A 189 -18.57 -11.63 2.24
CA ILE A 189 -17.83 -10.60 2.95
C ILE A 189 -18.76 -10.07 4.04
N VAL A 190 -18.43 -10.33 5.30
CA VAL A 190 -19.37 -10.09 6.42
C VAL A 190 -18.83 -8.99 7.34
N ASP A 191 -19.58 -7.90 7.45
CA ASP A 191 -19.35 -6.82 8.43
C ASP A 191 -20.70 -6.28 8.93
N LEU A 192 -20.71 -5.59 10.08
CA LEU A 192 -21.93 -4.98 10.60
C LEU A 192 -22.31 -3.77 9.75
N ALA A 193 -23.56 -3.70 9.29
CA ALA A 193 -24.08 -2.61 8.44
C ALA A 193 -23.04 -2.22 7.35
N PRO A 194 -22.69 -3.14 6.44
CA PRO A 194 -21.49 -3.01 5.62
C PRO A 194 -21.49 -1.73 4.79
N GLU A 195 -22.66 -1.29 4.30
CA GLU A 195 -22.82 -0.05 3.54
C GLU A 195 -22.44 1.20 4.33
N ASP A 196 -22.54 1.19 5.67
CA ASP A 196 -22.19 2.30 6.55
C ASP A 196 -20.69 2.33 6.88
N GLN A 197 -19.96 1.24 6.61
CA GLN A 197 -18.54 1.14 6.94
C GLN A 197 -17.71 2.10 6.08
N TYR A 198 -16.72 2.75 6.71
CA TYR A 198 -15.83 3.67 6.02
C TYR A 198 -15.06 2.98 4.88
N LEU A 199 -14.76 1.69 5.03
CA LEU A 199 -14.08 0.88 4.02
C LEU A 199 -15.04 0.08 3.12
N TYR A 200 -16.33 0.43 3.07
CA TYR A 200 -17.27 -0.21 2.13
C TYR A 200 -16.79 -0.24 0.66
N PRO A 201 -16.13 0.82 0.12
CA PRO A 201 -15.53 0.75 -1.21
C PRO A 201 -14.57 -0.44 -1.39
N GLU A 202 -13.85 -0.83 -0.33
CA GLU A 202 -12.97 -2.00 -0.37
C GLU A 202 -13.76 -3.31 -0.52
N PHE A 203 -14.92 -3.44 0.11
CA PHE A 203 -15.75 -4.65 0.00
C PHE A 203 -16.24 -4.84 -1.43
N LEU A 204 -16.62 -3.75 -2.10
CA LEU A 204 -16.99 -3.75 -3.51
C LEU A 204 -15.81 -4.18 -4.41
N LEU A 205 -14.59 -3.70 -4.12
CA LEU A 205 -13.39 -4.12 -4.86
C LEU A 205 -13.11 -5.62 -4.70
N PHE A 206 -13.25 -6.16 -3.49
CA PHE A 206 -13.11 -7.59 -3.24
C PHE A 206 -14.20 -8.40 -3.94
N GLN A 207 -15.46 -7.99 -3.84
CA GLN A 207 -16.58 -8.66 -4.52
C GLN A 207 -16.30 -8.79 -6.01
N ARG A 208 -15.91 -7.70 -6.67
CA ARG A 208 -15.58 -7.71 -8.09
C ARG A 208 -14.35 -8.56 -8.41
N LEU A 209 -13.32 -8.50 -7.56
CA LEU A 209 -12.15 -9.36 -7.70
C LEU A 209 -12.57 -10.84 -7.66
N PHE A 210 -13.39 -11.26 -6.73
CA PHE A 210 -13.81 -12.66 -6.65
C PHE A 210 -14.73 -13.06 -7.82
N GLU A 211 -15.68 -12.20 -8.20
CA GLU A 211 -16.58 -12.44 -9.33
C GLU A 211 -15.85 -12.66 -10.66
N ARG A 212 -14.82 -11.84 -10.98
CA ARG A 212 -14.01 -12.05 -12.20
C ARG A 212 -13.21 -13.34 -12.19
N HIS A 213 -13.00 -13.94 -11.01
CA HIS A 213 -12.36 -15.24 -10.84
C HIS A 213 -13.37 -16.39 -10.65
N GLY A 214 -14.64 -16.16 -11.00
CA GLY A 214 -15.70 -17.18 -11.04
C GLY A 214 -16.25 -17.54 -9.67
N LEU A 215 -15.99 -16.74 -8.64
CA LEU A 215 -16.50 -16.94 -7.28
C LEU A 215 -17.73 -16.04 -7.08
N ARG A 216 -18.86 -16.63 -6.71
CA ARG A 216 -20.05 -15.85 -6.37
C ARG A 216 -19.81 -15.13 -5.06
N THR A 217 -19.96 -13.81 -5.03
CA THR A 217 -19.67 -13.04 -3.81
C THR A 217 -20.82 -12.14 -3.39
N VAL A 218 -21.14 -12.19 -2.10
CA VAL A 218 -22.11 -11.29 -1.47
C VAL A 218 -21.41 -10.49 -0.38
N ILE A 219 -21.86 -9.26 -0.16
CA ILE A 219 -21.52 -8.45 1.01
C ILE A 219 -22.74 -8.49 1.92
N ALA A 220 -22.58 -8.93 3.16
CA ALA A 220 -23.71 -9.23 4.05
C ALA A 220 -23.50 -8.65 5.45
N ASP A 221 -24.60 -8.18 6.04
CA ASP A 221 -24.68 -8.00 7.49
C ASP A 221 -24.82 -9.39 8.13
N PRO A 222 -24.17 -9.67 9.28
CA PRO A 222 -24.31 -10.97 9.93
C PRO A 222 -25.77 -11.36 10.23
N ALA A 223 -26.65 -10.39 10.49
CA ALA A 223 -28.07 -10.63 10.78
C ALA A 223 -28.88 -11.08 9.55
N THR A 224 -28.35 -10.95 8.32
CA THR A 224 -29.01 -11.45 7.10
C THR A 224 -28.59 -12.88 6.74
N LEU A 225 -27.71 -13.49 7.54
CA LEU A 225 -27.29 -14.87 7.37
C LEU A 225 -28.25 -15.83 8.07
N GLU A 226 -28.56 -16.94 7.40
CA GLU A 226 -29.41 -17.99 7.94
C GLU A 226 -28.64 -19.31 8.06
N TRP A 227 -28.70 -19.93 9.23
CA TRP A 227 -28.23 -21.29 9.43
C TRP A 227 -29.42 -22.25 9.30
N ARG A 228 -29.44 -23.07 8.24
CA ARG A 228 -30.52 -24.04 7.98
C ARG A 228 -29.99 -25.27 7.27
N ASP A 229 -30.49 -26.44 7.68
CA ASP A 229 -30.17 -27.74 7.09
C ASP A 229 -28.65 -28.03 6.99
N GLY A 230 -27.87 -27.59 7.98
CA GLY A 230 -26.42 -27.84 8.02
C GLY A 230 -25.60 -26.94 7.10
N VAL A 231 -26.18 -25.87 6.53
CA VAL A 231 -25.53 -24.96 5.61
C VAL A 231 -25.79 -23.51 6.02
N LEU A 232 -24.79 -22.64 5.82
CA LEU A 232 -24.95 -21.19 5.98
C LEU A 232 -25.44 -20.56 4.67
N TRP A 233 -26.49 -19.76 4.75
CA TRP A 233 -27.15 -19.14 3.60
C TRP A 233 -27.18 -17.63 3.70
N HIS A 234 -27.16 -16.98 2.54
CA HIS A 234 -27.56 -15.59 2.35
C HIS A 234 -28.63 -15.54 1.25
N GLY A 235 -29.90 -15.40 1.64
CA GLY A 235 -31.03 -15.66 0.74
C GLY A 235 -30.95 -17.08 0.17
N GLU A 236 -30.90 -17.20 -1.16
CA GLU A 236 -30.81 -18.49 -1.86
C GLU A 236 -29.36 -18.95 -2.13
N LEU A 237 -28.35 -18.19 -1.68
CA LEU A 237 -26.95 -18.53 -1.88
C LEU A 237 -26.39 -19.29 -0.67
N ALA A 238 -26.03 -20.56 -0.86
CA ALA A 238 -25.20 -21.30 0.09
C ALA A 238 -23.77 -20.73 0.10
N ILE A 239 -23.22 -20.51 1.29
CA ILE A 239 -21.92 -19.86 1.51
C ILE A 239 -20.87 -20.90 1.90
N ASP A 240 -19.81 -21.02 1.10
CA ASP A 240 -18.68 -21.91 1.37
C ASP A 240 -17.69 -21.26 2.37
N LEU A 241 -17.37 -19.98 2.13
CA LEU A 241 -16.37 -19.24 2.89
C LEU A 241 -16.90 -17.86 3.30
N VAL A 242 -16.62 -17.47 4.54
CA VAL A 242 -16.89 -16.13 5.08
C VAL A 242 -15.57 -15.40 5.24
N TYR A 243 -15.40 -14.32 4.48
CA TYR A 243 -14.37 -13.31 4.73
C TYR A 243 -14.86 -12.41 5.87
N ASN A 244 -14.35 -12.70 7.07
CA ASN A 244 -14.77 -12.05 8.31
C ASN A 244 -14.16 -10.64 8.42
N ARG A 245 -15.01 -9.62 8.29
CA ARG A 245 -14.65 -8.21 8.51
C ARG A 245 -15.20 -7.67 9.84
N LEU A 246 -15.96 -8.47 10.57
CA LEU A 246 -16.49 -8.10 11.88
C LEU A 246 -15.37 -7.77 12.87
N THR A 247 -15.69 -6.87 13.79
CA THR A 247 -14.91 -6.62 15.01
C THR A 247 -15.44 -7.42 16.20
N ASP A 248 -16.55 -8.15 16.02
CA ASP A 248 -17.03 -9.21 16.90
C ASP A 248 -16.22 -10.50 16.64
N PHE A 249 -14.94 -10.47 17.01
CA PHE A 249 -13.96 -11.49 16.64
C PHE A 249 -14.28 -12.90 17.17
N TYR A 250 -15.07 -12.99 18.25
CA TYR A 250 -15.48 -14.24 18.88
C TYR A 250 -16.95 -14.59 18.60
N LEU A 251 -17.62 -13.86 17.71
CA LEU A 251 -19.02 -14.06 17.30
C LEU A 251 -19.97 -14.12 18.50
N GLU A 252 -19.84 -13.17 19.42
CA GLU A 252 -20.60 -13.09 20.66
C GLU A 252 -21.90 -12.30 20.51
N GLN A 253 -21.99 -11.44 19.49
CA GLN A 253 -23.19 -10.63 19.28
C GLN A 253 -24.35 -11.49 18.78
N PRO A 254 -25.60 -11.19 19.19
CA PRO A 254 -26.78 -11.95 18.75
C PRO A 254 -26.95 -11.97 17.23
N SER A 255 -26.58 -10.89 16.54
CA SER A 255 -26.61 -10.81 15.07
C SER A 255 -25.68 -11.84 14.42
N SER A 256 -24.61 -12.26 15.10
CA SER A 256 -23.64 -13.25 14.61
C SER A 256 -24.08 -14.70 14.85
N ALA A 257 -25.28 -14.95 15.42
CA ALA A 257 -25.68 -16.28 15.89
C ALA A 257 -25.67 -17.36 14.78
N ALA A 258 -26.19 -17.05 13.58
CA ALA A 258 -26.18 -18.00 12.46
C ALA A 258 -24.76 -18.34 12.00
N LEU A 259 -23.90 -17.33 11.87
CA LEU A 259 -22.49 -17.50 11.51
C LEU A 259 -21.74 -18.29 12.59
N ARG A 260 -22.01 -17.99 13.87
CA ARG A 260 -21.43 -18.68 15.02
C ARG A 260 -21.75 -20.17 14.97
N GLU A 261 -23.02 -20.51 14.76
CA GLU A 261 -23.45 -21.91 14.69
C GLU A 261 -22.81 -22.63 13.50
N ALA A 262 -22.80 -22.02 12.32
CA ALA A 262 -22.15 -22.58 11.15
C ALA A 262 -20.65 -22.84 11.36
N TYR A 263 -19.95 -21.93 12.06
CA TYR A 263 -18.54 -22.11 12.41
C TYR A 263 -18.33 -23.21 13.45
N LEU A 264 -19.18 -23.27 14.49
CA LEU A 264 -19.12 -24.32 15.53
C LEU A 264 -19.35 -25.73 14.94
N GLN A 265 -20.24 -25.84 13.96
CA GLN A 265 -20.52 -27.07 13.23
C GLN A 265 -19.56 -27.34 12.06
N GLN A 266 -18.51 -26.51 11.90
CA GLN A 266 -17.51 -26.60 10.82
C GLN A 266 -18.11 -26.64 9.40
N ALA A 267 -19.28 -26.02 9.22
CA ALA A 267 -20.03 -26.03 7.96
C ALA A 267 -19.69 -24.84 7.04
N VAL A 268 -18.88 -23.90 7.51
CA VAL A 268 -18.37 -22.77 6.73
C VAL A 268 -16.90 -22.53 7.06
N VAL A 269 -16.11 -22.14 6.07
CA VAL A 269 -14.75 -21.66 6.30
C VAL A 269 -14.83 -20.21 6.74
N LEU A 270 -14.55 -19.94 8.02
CA LEU A 270 -14.44 -18.59 8.54
C LEU A 270 -12.98 -18.12 8.48
N THR A 271 -12.70 -17.00 7.83
CA THR A 271 -11.33 -16.45 7.78
C THR A 271 -11.33 -14.92 7.76
N PRO A 272 -10.54 -14.24 8.62
CA PRO A 272 -9.86 -14.79 9.79
C PRO A 272 -10.84 -15.38 10.83
N HIS A 273 -10.42 -16.44 11.51
CA HIS A 273 -11.23 -17.14 12.52
C HIS A 273 -10.87 -16.71 13.97
N PRO A 274 -11.72 -16.99 14.97
CA PRO A 274 -11.51 -16.55 16.35
C PRO A 274 -10.17 -16.94 16.98
N GLN A 275 -9.61 -18.09 16.61
CA GLN A 275 -8.33 -18.53 17.16
C GLN A 275 -7.16 -17.64 16.71
N VAL A 276 -7.11 -17.21 15.45
CA VAL A 276 -6.03 -16.32 15.00
C VAL A 276 -6.10 -14.97 15.70
N HIS A 277 -7.31 -14.46 15.95
CA HIS A 277 -7.49 -13.24 16.73
C HIS A 277 -6.89 -13.39 18.15
N ALA A 278 -7.20 -14.49 18.84
CA ALA A 278 -6.64 -14.77 20.17
C ALA A 278 -5.11 -14.90 20.15
N LEU A 279 -4.53 -15.51 19.12
CA LEU A 279 -3.10 -15.79 19.03
C LEU A 279 -2.24 -14.59 18.59
N TYR A 280 -2.80 -13.63 17.85
CA TYR A 280 -2.01 -12.56 17.23
C TYR A 280 -2.45 -11.15 17.63
N ALA A 281 -3.75 -10.86 17.70
CA ALA A 281 -4.26 -9.49 17.82
C ALA A 281 -4.35 -8.98 19.27
N ASP A 282 -4.29 -9.89 20.25
CA ASP A 282 -4.31 -9.54 21.66
C ASP A 282 -3.05 -8.73 22.02
N LYS A 283 -3.24 -7.47 22.44
CA LYS A 283 -2.13 -6.56 22.69
C LYS A 283 -1.26 -6.96 23.87
N ARG A 284 -1.71 -7.89 24.73
CA ARG A 284 -0.88 -8.49 25.78
C ARG A 284 0.30 -9.28 25.21
N HIS A 285 0.21 -9.75 23.97
CA HIS A 285 1.31 -10.44 23.32
C HIS A 285 2.50 -9.50 23.07
N LEU A 286 2.26 -8.21 22.87
CA LEU A 286 3.35 -7.21 22.80
C LEU A 286 4.09 -7.08 24.14
N ALA A 287 3.40 -7.30 25.28
CA ALA A 287 4.05 -7.33 26.58
C ALA A 287 4.97 -8.55 26.71
N LEU A 288 4.53 -9.70 26.23
CA LEU A 288 5.33 -10.92 26.19
C LEU A 288 6.53 -10.78 25.23
N PHE A 289 6.31 -10.29 24.01
CA PHE A 289 7.38 -10.12 23.01
C PHE A 289 8.44 -9.09 23.40
N SER A 290 8.13 -8.20 24.35
CA SER A 290 9.06 -7.20 24.88
C SER A 290 9.59 -7.52 26.28
N ASP A 291 9.44 -8.78 26.73
CA ASP A 291 9.89 -9.24 28.04
C ASP A 291 10.85 -10.44 27.93
N ALA A 292 12.12 -10.19 28.22
CA ALA A 292 13.18 -11.20 28.12
C ALA A 292 12.92 -12.41 29.03
N ALA A 293 12.39 -12.20 30.23
CA ALA A 293 12.14 -13.29 31.17
C ALA A 293 10.98 -14.18 30.69
N GLN A 294 9.92 -13.58 30.14
CA GLN A 294 8.81 -14.35 29.55
C GLN A 294 9.25 -15.11 28.30
N LEU A 295 10.03 -14.48 27.41
CA LEU A 295 10.58 -15.16 26.23
C LEU A 295 11.50 -16.33 26.61
N GLN A 296 12.34 -16.16 27.63
CA GLN A 296 13.19 -17.23 28.15
C GLN A 296 12.37 -18.36 28.76
N ALA A 297 11.31 -18.04 29.52
CA ALA A 297 10.42 -19.04 30.13
C ALA A 297 9.67 -19.87 29.07
N LEU A 298 9.41 -19.29 27.90
CA LEU A 298 8.85 -19.99 26.73
C LEU A 298 9.89 -20.70 25.87
N GLU A 299 11.16 -20.72 26.29
CA GLU A 299 12.27 -21.34 25.56
C GLU A 299 12.45 -20.79 24.14
N VAL A 300 12.12 -19.50 23.94
CA VAL A 300 12.30 -18.83 22.65
C VAL A 300 13.81 -18.80 22.31
N PRO A 301 14.23 -19.16 21.08
CA PRO A 301 15.64 -19.11 20.70
C PRO A 301 16.25 -17.72 20.86
N GLN A 302 17.49 -17.63 21.35
CA GLN A 302 18.14 -16.34 21.65
C GLN A 302 18.11 -15.36 20.48
N ALA A 303 18.38 -15.82 19.25
CA ALA A 303 18.34 -14.96 18.06
C ALA A 303 16.95 -14.35 17.81
N THR A 304 15.87 -15.08 18.11
CA THR A 304 14.50 -14.57 18.05
C THR A 304 14.25 -13.56 19.16
N GLN A 305 14.73 -13.82 20.38
CA GLN A 305 14.61 -12.87 21.49
C GLN A 305 15.28 -11.54 21.17
N ASP A 306 16.50 -11.57 20.62
CA ASP A 306 17.26 -10.37 20.28
C ASP A 306 16.52 -9.49 19.26
N ILE A 307 15.87 -10.11 18.27
CA ILE A 307 15.06 -9.40 17.26
C ILE A 307 13.83 -8.76 17.92
N LEU A 308 13.08 -9.52 18.73
CA LEU A 308 11.86 -9.02 19.36
C LEU A 308 12.16 -7.90 20.36
N LEU A 309 13.15 -8.07 21.23
CA LEU A 309 13.52 -7.07 22.24
C LEU A 309 14.08 -5.78 21.63
N ALA A 310 14.67 -5.85 20.43
CA ALA A 310 15.16 -4.67 19.71
C ALA A 310 14.03 -3.89 19.01
N HIS A 311 12.92 -4.54 18.63
CA HIS A 311 11.92 -3.98 17.72
C HIS A 311 10.49 -4.00 18.23
N VAL A 312 10.19 -4.62 19.36
CA VAL A 312 8.90 -4.52 20.04
C VAL A 312 9.08 -3.59 21.25
N PRO A 313 8.45 -2.40 21.25
CA PRO A 313 8.58 -1.47 22.37
C PRO A 313 8.11 -2.10 23.68
N ARG A 314 8.80 -1.79 24.78
CA ARG A 314 8.43 -2.28 26.11
C ARG A 314 6.95 -2.04 26.37
N THR A 315 6.23 -3.12 26.58
CA THR A 315 4.80 -3.12 26.82
C THR A 315 4.53 -3.85 28.13
N GLU A 316 3.63 -3.31 28.95
CA GLU A 316 3.24 -3.90 30.22
C GLU A 316 1.71 -3.95 30.30
N VAL A 317 1.16 -5.01 30.87
CA VAL A 317 -0.26 -5.04 31.23
C VAL A 317 -0.47 -4.07 32.39
N VAL A 318 -1.49 -3.21 32.30
CA VAL A 318 -1.78 -2.25 33.35
C VAL A 318 -2.41 -2.98 34.53
N ASP A 319 -1.76 -2.90 35.69
CA ASP A 319 -2.29 -3.38 36.96
C ASP A 319 -2.58 -2.20 37.89
N ALA A 320 -3.71 -2.25 38.60
CA ALA A 320 -4.10 -1.22 39.56
C ALA A 320 -3.12 -1.06 40.73
N ALA A 321 -2.40 -2.12 41.11
CA ALA A 321 -1.35 -2.07 42.12
C ALA A 321 -0.17 -1.17 41.71
N ASP A 322 0.09 -1.05 40.40
CA ASP A 322 1.16 -0.25 39.82
C ASP A 322 0.68 1.14 39.36
N ALA A 323 -0.55 1.54 39.71
CA ALA A 323 -1.19 2.75 39.18
C ALA A 323 -0.33 4.02 39.34
N GLN A 324 0.31 4.20 40.51
CA GLN A 324 1.15 5.38 40.74
C GLN A 324 2.38 5.39 39.81
N ARG A 325 3.02 4.23 39.61
CA ARG A 325 4.19 4.08 38.73
C ARG A 325 3.83 4.42 37.29
N PHE A 326 2.72 3.88 36.77
CA PHE A 326 2.26 4.19 35.42
C PHE A 326 1.84 5.65 35.28
N TRP A 327 1.17 6.21 36.29
CA TRP A 327 0.79 7.62 36.27
C TRP A 327 2.00 8.53 36.20
N ASP A 328 3.05 8.28 36.98
CA ASP A 328 4.26 9.10 36.98
C ASP A 328 5.03 8.97 35.66
N ALA A 329 5.10 7.76 35.09
CA ALA A 329 5.74 7.49 33.81
C ALA A 329 4.88 7.85 32.58
N ARG A 330 3.60 8.21 32.74
CA ARG A 330 2.60 8.28 31.65
C ARG A 330 3.05 9.07 30.43
N ARG A 331 3.87 10.11 30.59
CA ARG A 331 4.26 10.98 29.46
C ARG A 331 5.09 10.26 28.39
N SER A 332 5.73 9.14 28.73
CA SER A 332 6.46 8.27 27.79
C SER A 332 5.68 7.02 27.39
N LEU A 333 4.40 6.91 27.78
CA LEU A 333 3.57 5.72 27.58
C LEU A 333 2.36 6.00 26.70
N PHE A 334 1.95 4.98 25.96
CA PHE A 334 0.75 4.93 25.16
C PHE A 334 -0.14 3.81 25.67
N PHE A 335 -1.37 4.13 26.06
CA PHE A 335 -2.30 3.20 26.66
C PHE A 335 -3.28 2.67 25.61
N LYS A 336 -3.38 1.35 25.49
CA LYS A 336 -4.24 0.67 24.50
C LYS A 336 -5.14 -0.37 25.18
N PRO A 337 -6.44 -0.42 24.87
CA PRO A 337 -7.31 -1.48 25.37
C PRO A 337 -6.92 -2.81 24.75
N VAL A 338 -6.92 -3.89 25.52
CA VAL A 338 -6.45 -5.22 25.11
C VAL A 338 -7.14 -5.73 23.84
N ALA A 339 -8.47 -5.64 23.77
CA ALA A 339 -9.29 -6.16 22.66
C ALA A 339 -9.92 -5.06 21.78
N GLY A 340 -9.35 -3.85 21.74
CA GLY A 340 -9.92 -2.73 20.97
C GLY A 340 -9.57 -2.76 19.48
N PHE A 341 -10.50 -2.27 18.66
CA PHE A 341 -10.34 -2.06 17.21
C PHE A 341 -10.38 -0.56 16.84
N GLY A 342 -9.78 -0.21 15.69
CA GLY A 342 -9.89 1.13 15.11
C GLY A 342 -9.34 2.26 15.99
N SER A 343 -8.32 1.98 16.82
CA SER A 343 -7.75 2.95 17.78
C SER A 343 -8.76 3.58 18.76
N ARG A 344 -9.94 2.96 18.95
CA ARG A 344 -10.94 3.44 19.92
C ARG A 344 -10.38 3.29 21.33
N ALA A 345 -10.55 4.34 22.14
CA ALA A 345 -10.06 4.41 23.52
C ALA A 345 -8.54 4.17 23.67
N ALA A 346 -7.76 4.53 22.65
CA ALA A 346 -6.30 4.53 22.73
C ALA A 346 -5.79 5.93 23.09
N TYR A 347 -4.88 6.04 24.06
CA TYR A 347 -4.52 7.32 24.66
C TYR A 347 -3.01 7.51 24.75
N ARG A 348 -2.52 8.65 24.26
CA ARG A 348 -1.20 9.15 24.68
C ARG A 348 -1.23 9.56 26.15
N GLY A 349 -0.28 9.06 26.93
CA GLY A 349 -0.25 9.28 28.36
C GLY A 349 -0.03 10.75 28.78
N ASP A 350 0.63 11.56 27.95
CA ASP A 350 0.78 13.00 28.17
C ASP A 350 -0.52 13.81 27.97
N LYS A 351 -1.57 13.18 27.44
CA LYS A 351 -2.90 13.77 27.20
C LYS A 351 -3.99 13.14 28.08
N LEU A 352 -3.63 12.33 29.07
CA LEU A 352 -4.60 11.70 29.97
C LEU A 352 -5.24 12.68 30.94
N THR A 353 -6.55 12.53 31.11
CA THR A 353 -7.30 13.14 32.21
C THR A 353 -7.42 12.15 33.37
N LYS A 354 -7.70 12.64 34.59
CA LYS A 354 -7.93 11.76 35.75
C LYS A 354 -9.10 10.79 35.55
N ARG A 355 -10.14 11.21 34.82
CA ARG A 355 -11.29 10.36 34.51
C ARG A 355 -10.88 9.20 33.62
N VAL A 356 -10.25 9.51 32.48
CA VAL A 356 -9.76 8.47 31.54
C VAL A 356 -8.78 7.54 32.24
N TRP A 357 -7.97 8.05 33.17
CA TRP A 357 -7.09 7.21 33.97
C TRP A 357 -7.84 6.20 34.84
N GLN A 358 -8.94 6.60 35.50
CA GLN A 358 -9.78 5.64 36.22
C GLN A 358 -10.43 4.62 35.28
N ASP A 359 -10.85 5.04 34.08
CA ASP A 359 -11.39 4.14 33.07
C ASP A 359 -10.32 3.11 32.61
N ILE A 360 -9.06 3.54 32.46
CA ILE A 360 -7.93 2.66 32.14
C ILE A 360 -7.66 1.66 33.28
N LEU A 361 -7.67 2.11 34.54
CA LEU A 361 -7.44 1.24 35.69
C LEU A 361 -8.59 0.24 35.93
N ALA A 362 -9.81 0.59 35.53
CA ALA A 362 -10.98 -0.26 35.67
C ALA A 362 -11.16 -1.24 34.49
N GLY A 363 -10.40 -1.08 33.40
CA GLY A 363 -10.50 -1.89 32.20
C GLY A 363 -9.21 -2.62 31.85
N ASP A 364 -9.29 -3.49 30.84
CA ASP A 364 -8.12 -4.25 30.37
C ASP A 364 -7.29 -3.39 29.40
N TYR A 365 -6.17 -2.86 29.90
CA TYR A 365 -5.24 -2.04 29.12
C TYR A 365 -3.82 -2.58 29.15
N VAL A 366 -3.06 -2.24 28.11
CA VAL A 366 -1.60 -2.29 28.11
C VAL A 366 -1.03 -0.88 28.03
N ALA A 367 0.11 -0.67 28.67
CA ALA A 367 0.93 0.53 28.55
C ALA A 367 2.19 0.18 27.73
N GLN A 368 2.34 0.82 26.58
CA GLN A 368 3.46 0.62 25.67
C GLN A 368 4.34 1.86 25.63
N ALA A 369 5.67 1.69 25.65
CA ALA A 369 6.62 2.78 25.45
C ALA A 369 6.36 3.49 24.11
N ILE A 370 6.31 4.82 24.13
CA ILE A 370 6.10 5.62 22.92
C ILE A 370 7.32 5.50 22.00
N VAL A 371 7.08 5.12 20.75
CA VAL A 371 8.03 5.29 19.65
C VAL A 371 7.49 6.32 18.68
N ALA A 372 8.33 7.27 18.28
CA ALA A 372 7.93 8.31 17.34
C ALA A 372 7.57 7.71 15.99
N PRO A 373 6.44 8.09 15.38
CA PRO A 373 6.14 7.73 14.00
C PRO A 373 7.12 8.42 13.05
N GLY A 374 7.19 7.91 11.82
CA GLY A 374 7.90 8.61 10.75
C GLY A 374 7.14 9.86 10.33
N GLU A 375 7.83 10.78 9.67
CA GLU A 375 7.23 12.00 9.14
C GLU A 375 7.45 12.11 7.63
N ARG A 376 6.40 12.55 6.92
CA ARG A 376 6.40 12.89 5.50
C ARG A 376 5.97 14.34 5.37
N VAL A 377 6.83 15.18 4.83
CA VAL A 377 6.50 16.58 4.56
C VAL A 377 5.70 16.64 3.26
N ILE A 378 4.54 17.31 3.29
CA ILE A 378 3.71 17.59 2.12
C ILE A 378 3.64 19.10 1.87
N ASP A 379 3.55 19.49 0.59
CA ASP A 379 3.40 20.89 0.21
C ASP A 379 1.96 21.39 0.46
N SER A 380 1.82 22.69 0.72
CA SER A 380 0.58 23.36 1.13
C SER A 380 -0.29 23.78 -0.06
N ALA A 381 0.21 23.65 -1.29
CA ALA A 381 -0.44 24.17 -2.50
C ALA A 381 -1.74 23.46 -2.90
N ASP A 382 -2.01 22.26 -2.36
CA ASP A 382 -3.22 21.46 -2.67
C ASP A 382 -4.46 21.81 -1.83
N VAL A 383 -4.45 22.91 -1.08
CA VAL A 383 -5.67 23.41 -0.43
C VAL A 383 -6.37 24.37 -1.40
N THR A 384 -7.25 23.85 -2.25
CA THR A 384 -8.18 24.69 -3.00
C THR A 384 -8.99 25.53 -2.02
N VAL A 385 -9.00 26.84 -2.26
CA VAL A 385 -9.64 27.90 -1.49
C VAL A 385 -11.11 27.59 -1.27
N ALA A 386 -11.46 27.14 -0.07
CA ALA A 386 -12.82 27.25 0.47
C ALA A 386 -12.82 27.46 1.98
N ASP A 387 -11.84 26.94 2.72
CA ASP A 387 -11.73 27.16 4.16
C ASP A 387 -10.29 27.52 4.53
N VAL A 388 -10.07 28.77 4.95
CA VAL A 388 -9.22 29.21 6.08
C VAL A 388 -8.93 30.71 5.86
N ALA A 389 -9.81 31.55 6.41
CA ALA A 389 -9.43 32.88 6.87
C ALA A 389 -8.79 32.73 8.27
N ALA A 390 -7.52 32.32 8.31
CA ALA A 390 -6.64 32.48 9.47
C ALA A 390 -5.19 32.10 9.10
N GLU A 391 -4.34 33.12 9.06
CA GLU A 391 -2.87 33.07 9.16
C GLU A 391 -2.08 32.49 7.97
N ALA A 392 -1.61 33.44 7.16
CA ALA A 392 -0.54 33.28 6.19
C ALA A 392 0.78 32.88 6.88
N SER A 393 1.14 31.61 6.74
CA SER A 393 2.52 31.20 6.46
C SER A 393 2.44 29.97 5.55
N VAL A 394 3.23 29.97 4.47
CA VAL A 394 3.43 28.79 3.61
C VAL A 394 4.21 27.77 4.45
N ALA A 395 3.50 27.07 5.34
CA ALA A 395 4.08 26.12 6.27
C ALA A 395 3.93 24.72 5.69
N THR A 396 5.02 24.20 5.12
CA THR A 396 5.22 22.78 4.84
C THR A 396 4.65 21.93 5.98
N LYS A 397 3.67 21.08 5.68
CA LYS A 397 2.90 20.37 6.69
C LYS A 397 3.51 18.98 6.88
N ALA A 398 4.18 18.73 8.01
CA ALA A 398 4.62 17.38 8.36
C ALA A 398 3.40 16.50 8.69
N MET A 399 3.26 15.39 7.97
CA MET A 399 2.29 14.33 8.21
C MET A 399 3.01 13.16 8.87
N LYS A 400 2.38 12.54 9.87
CA LYS A 400 2.91 11.30 10.44
C LYS A 400 2.60 10.15 9.51
N TYR A 401 3.44 9.13 9.50
CA TYR A 401 3.12 7.86 8.88
C TYR A 401 3.44 6.68 9.78
N ASP A 402 2.64 5.64 9.60
CA ASP A 402 2.98 4.28 9.97
C ASP A 402 3.08 3.42 8.70
N LEU A 403 3.71 2.25 8.83
CA LEU A 403 3.91 1.28 7.76
C LEU A 403 3.12 0.02 8.08
N ARG A 404 2.30 -0.47 7.15
CA ARG A 404 1.55 -1.71 7.26
C ARG A 404 2.04 -2.75 6.28
N ALA A 405 2.50 -3.88 6.80
CA ALA A 405 2.76 -5.09 6.03
C ALA A 405 1.49 -5.96 6.01
N TYR A 406 0.92 -6.15 4.83
CA TYR A 406 -0.11 -7.15 4.59
C TYR A 406 0.54 -8.51 4.43
N THR A 407 0.12 -9.48 5.24
CA THR A 407 0.77 -10.79 5.31
C THR A 407 -0.23 -11.94 5.24
N TYR A 408 0.25 -13.08 4.78
CA TYR A 408 -0.44 -14.37 4.81
C TYR A 408 0.59 -15.49 4.97
N ASN A 409 0.34 -16.42 5.89
CA ASN A 409 1.24 -17.54 6.18
C ASN A 409 2.71 -17.10 6.45
N GLY A 410 2.88 -16.02 7.24
CA GLY A 410 4.19 -15.44 7.56
C GLY A 410 4.92 -14.75 6.40
N ALA A 411 4.33 -14.69 5.20
CA ALA A 411 4.90 -14.02 4.04
C ALA A 411 4.28 -12.63 3.82
N VAL A 412 5.10 -11.64 3.47
CA VAL A 412 4.65 -10.30 3.08
C VAL A 412 4.09 -10.32 1.66
N GLN A 413 2.83 -9.97 1.51
CA GLN A 413 2.17 -9.83 0.21
C GLN A 413 2.26 -8.39 -0.31
N TRP A 414 2.15 -7.39 0.59
CA TRP A 414 2.19 -5.98 0.19
C TRP A 414 2.64 -5.06 1.33
N MET A 415 3.32 -3.97 0.99
CA MET A 415 3.66 -2.89 1.91
C MET A 415 2.93 -1.59 1.54
N ALA A 416 2.22 -1.01 2.50
CA ALA A 416 1.64 0.32 2.40
C ALA A 416 2.07 1.23 3.55
N ALA A 417 2.04 2.55 3.32
CA ALA A 417 2.10 3.54 4.37
C ALA A 417 0.70 4.12 4.62
N ARG A 418 0.45 4.62 5.83
CA ARG A 418 -0.77 5.39 6.14
C ARG A 418 -0.36 6.75 6.68
N LEU A 419 -0.70 7.82 5.95
CA LEU A 419 -0.46 9.19 6.39
C LEU A 419 -1.62 9.72 7.22
N TYR A 420 -1.29 10.38 8.32
CA TYR A 420 -2.28 10.92 9.24
C TYR A 420 -1.76 12.13 10.02
N LYS A 421 -2.72 12.86 10.61
CA LYS A 421 -2.45 13.82 11.69
C LYS A 421 -3.09 13.35 13.00
N GLY A 422 -2.56 13.85 14.11
CA GLY A 422 -3.08 13.56 15.45
C GLY A 422 -2.33 12.45 16.17
N GLN A 423 -3.04 11.72 17.02
CA GLN A 423 -2.45 10.65 17.83
C GLN A 423 -2.42 9.31 17.09
N THR A 424 -3.47 9.01 16.35
CA THR A 424 -3.70 7.73 15.68
C THR A 424 -4.14 7.94 14.24
N THR A 425 -3.93 6.92 13.42
CA THR A 425 -4.29 6.89 12.00
C THR A 425 -5.80 6.98 11.84
N ASN A 426 -6.28 7.96 11.07
CA ASN A 426 -7.71 8.30 11.04
C ASN A 426 -8.31 8.61 9.66
N PHE A 427 -7.51 8.67 8.58
CA PHE A 427 -7.98 8.94 7.20
C PHE A 427 -8.99 10.10 7.07
N ARG A 428 -8.90 11.11 7.94
CA ARG A 428 -9.88 12.23 8.04
C ARG A 428 -9.27 13.59 7.75
N THR A 429 -8.00 13.65 7.37
CA THR A 429 -7.27 14.91 7.25
C THR A 429 -6.70 15.10 5.86
N PRO A 430 -6.79 16.31 5.27
CA PRO A 430 -6.16 16.62 3.98
C PRO A 430 -4.67 16.27 3.98
N GLY A 431 -4.24 15.55 2.93
CA GLY A 431 -2.90 14.99 2.76
C GLY A 431 -2.66 13.66 3.48
N GLY A 432 -3.66 13.16 4.22
CA GLY A 432 -3.67 11.80 4.79
C GLY A 432 -4.19 10.78 3.79
N GLY A 433 -4.14 9.50 4.15
CA GLY A 433 -4.57 8.42 3.27
C GLY A 433 -3.60 7.25 3.25
N PHE A 434 -3.97 6.21 2.52
CA PHE A 434 -3.02 5.19 2.07
C PHE A 434 -2.02 5.82 1.11
N ALA A 435 -0.74 5.50 1.27
CA ALA A 435 0.34 5.89 0.38
C ALA A 435 1.17 4.68 -0.05
N PRO A 436 1.71 4.69 -1.27
CA PRO A 436 2.66 3.68 -1.69
C PRO A 436 3.97 3.83 -0.90
N VAL A 437 4.64 2.69 -0.68
CA VAL A 437 5.98 2.64 -0.11
C VAL A 437 6.98 2.47 -1.24
N TYR A 438 7.91 3.42 -1.39
CA TYR A 438 8.99 3.37 -2.36
C TYR A 438 10.30 2.99 -1.68
N SER A 439 11.02 2.04 -2.27
CA SER A 439 12.35 1.64 -1.85
C SER A 439 13.26 1.60 -3.06
N SER A 440 14.54 1.95 -2.89
CA SER A 440 15.56 1.62 -3.88
C SER A 440 15.54 0.11 -4.14
N VAL A 441 15.59 -0.28 -5.41
CA VAL A 441 15.42 -1.66 -5.88
C VAL A 441 16.36 -2.59 -5.09
N ASP A 442 15.74 -3.39 -4.22
CA ASP A 442 16.11 -4.76 -3.82
C ASP A 442 15.23 -5.22 -2.64
N VAL A 443 13.90 -5.24 -2.82
CA VAL A 443 13.00 -6.13 -2.05
C VAL A 443 11.72 -6.40 -2.85
N SER A 444 11.81 -7.18 -3.93
CA SER A 444 10.71 -8.08 -4.30
C SER A 444 11.14 -9.47 -3.84
N GLY A 445 10.48 -9.97 -2.78
CA GLY A 445 10.70 -11.32 -2.30
C GLY A 445 10.27 -12.35 -3.35
N ALA A 446 11.22 -12.77 -4.18
CA ALA A 446 11.13 -13.96 -5.00
C ALA A 446 12.49 -14.66 -4.92
N SER A 447 12.62 -15.64 -4.03
CA SER A 447 13.73 -16.58 -4.03
C SER A 447 13.56 -17.58 -5.19
N GLY A 448 14.50 -17.56 -6.14
CA GLY A 448 14.65 -18.53 -7.24
C GLY A 448 16.00 -18.35 -7.94
N PRO A 449 16.64 -19.43 -8.46
CA PRO A 449 18.09 -19.60 -8.40
C PRO A 449 18.89 -18.85 -9.47
N SER A 450 20.16 -18.62 -9.15
CA SER A 450 21.19 -18.16 -10.08
C SER A 450 21.27 -19.01 -11.34
N CYS A 451 21.51 -18.40 -12.50
CA CYS A 451 22.37 -18.96 -13.54
C CYS A 451 22.99 -17.84 -14.38
N ALA A 452 24.25 -18.04 -14.71
CA ALA A 452 25.02 -17.24 -15.63
C ALA A 452 24.60 -17.47 -17.09
N SER A 453 24.93 -16.48 -17.91
CA SER A 453 25.09 -16.49 -19.38
C SER A 453 23.90 -16.85 -20.27
N GLY A 454 23.40 -15.82 -20.97
CA GLY A 454 22.96 -15.90 -22.36
C GLY A 454 21.50 -16.25 -22.60
N ASP A 455 20.60 -15.28 -22.45
CA ASP A 455 19.70 -14.79 -23.52
C ASP A 455 18.86 -13.62 -22.97
N ASP A 456 18.63 -12.65 -23.85
CA ASP A 456 18.18 -11.27 -23.61
C ASP A 456 16.75 -11.20 -23.02
N ASP A 457 16.62 -10.76 -21.75
CA ASP A 457 15.34 -10.39 -21.14
C ASP A 457 14.79 -9.15 -21.86
N GLY A 458 13.61 -9.28 -22.47
CA GLY A 458 13.00 -8.32 -23.41
C GLY A 458 12.57 -6.95 -22.87
N VAL A 459 13.45 -6.22 -22.18
CA VAL A 459 13.32 -4.78 -21.94
C VAL A 459 14.31 -4.06 -22.84
N THR A 460 13.84 -3.63 -24.02
CA THR A 460 14.68 -2.81 -24.90
C THR A 460 15.01 -1.49 -24.20
N PRO A 461 16.29 -1.10 -24.04
CA PRO A 461 16.66 0.13 -23.33
C PRO A 461 16.15 1.37 -24.08
N HIS A 462 15.88 2.47 -23.38
CA HIS A 462 15.46 3.75 -23.97
C HIS A 462 16.22 4.93 -23.34
N ALA A 463 16.35 6.04 -24.07
CA ALA A 463 16.95 7.29 -23.59
C ALA A 463 16.28 8.53 -24.21
N SER A 464 16.36 9.67 -23.52
CA SER A 464 15.88 10.96 -24.01
C SER A 464 16.99 11.76 -24.69
N PHE A 465 16.68 12.36 -25.83
CA PHE A 465 17.56 13.24 -26.60
C PHE A 465 16.88 14.60 -26.77
N VAL A 466 17.54 15.65 -26.28
CA VAL A 466 16.97 16.99 -26.19
C VAL A 466 17.66 17.93 -27.16
N PHE A 467 16.88 18.77 -27.85
CA PHE A 467 17.35 19.77 -28.79
C PHE A 467 16.71 21.13 -28.54
N LEU A 468 17.50 22.19 -28.64
CA LEU A 468 17.01 23.56 -28.75
C LEU A 468 16.95 23.96 -30.23
N LEU A 469 15.80 24.45 -30.67
CA LEU A 469 15.58 24.90 -32.04
C LEU A 469 15.53 26.42 -32.05
N ASP A 470 16.61 27.01 -32.55
CA ASP A 470 16.74 28.45 -32.74
C ASP A 470 16.51 28.80 -34.22
N PRO A 471 15.50 29.62 -34.56
CA PRO A 471 15.27 30.07 -35.92
C PRO A 471 16.46 30.76 -36.59
N MET A 472 17.40 31.32 -35.81
CA MET A 472 18.57 32.04 -36.33
C MET A 472 19.83 31.17 -36.44
N SER A 473 20.02 30.23 -35.52
CA SER A 473 21.27 29.45 -35.41
C SER A 473 21.10 27.93 -35.61
N GLY A 474 19.88 27.44 -35.80
CA GLY A 474 19.58 26.06 -36.16
C GLY A 474 19.28 25.14 -34.98
N VAL A 475 19.47 23.84 -35.19
CA VAL A 475 19.23 22.78 -34.18
C VAL A 475 20.48 22.56 -33.32
N HIS A 476 20.32 22.64 -32.00
CA HIS A 476 21.40 22.46 -31.03
C HIS A 476 21.11 21.30 -30.08
N PRO A 477 21.89 20.20 -30.10
CA PRO A 477 21.71 19.12 -29.15
C PRO A 477 22.15 19.57 -27.76
N VAL A 478 21.31 19.28 -26.76
CA VAL A 478 21.59 19.58 -25.36
C VAL A 478 21.92 18.26 -24.64
N PRO A 479 23.14 18.12 -24.08
CA PRO A 479 23.45 16.97 -23.24
C PRO A 479 22.42 16.84 -22.12
N HIS A 480 21.91 15.62 -21.89
CA HIS A 480 20.82 15.41 -20.93
C HIS A 480 21.17 15.91 -19.52
N THR A 481 22.44 15.80 -19.11
CA THR A 481 22.94 16.34 -17.84
C THR A 481 22.84 17.86 -17.75
N LEU A 482 23.12 18.57 -18.86
CA LEU A 482 22.99 20.02 -18.95
C LEU A 482 21.52 20.44 -18.97
N TYR A 483 20.66 19.70 -19.67
CA TYR A 483 19.22 19.92 -19.67
C TYR A 483 18.62 19.83 -18.27
N VAL A 484 18.96 18.79 -17.50
CA VAL A 484 18.50 18.62 -16.12
C VAL A 484 19.00 19.75 -15.22
N ALA A 485 20.27 20.16 -15.37
CA ALA A 485 20.81 21.27 -14.61
C ALA A 485 20.12 22.62 -14.94
N LEU A 486 19.78 22.86 -16.21
CA LEU A 486 19.03 24.05 -16.64
C LEU A 486 17.61 24.06 -16.07
N ALA A 487 16.91 22.93 -16.11
CA ALA A 487 15.55 22.80 -15.56
C ALA A 487 15.48 22.98 -14.04
N ARG A 488 16.58 22.65 -13.33
CA ARG A 488 16.71 22.85 -11.87
C ARG A 488 17.23 24.24 -11.48
N GLY A 489 17.55 25.10 -12.46
CA GLY A 489 18.19 26.40 -12.21
C GLY A 489 19.63 26.30 -11.70
N GLU A 490 20.26 25.13 -11.85
CA GLU A 490 21.62 24.81 -11.41
C GLU A 490 22.68 25.13 -12.49
N ALA A 491 22.24 25.40 -13.73
CA ALA A 491 23.08 25.83 -14.84
C ALA A 491 22.47 27.02 -15.58
N THR A 492 23.32 27.74 -16.32
CA THR A 492 22.94 28.84 -17.22
C THR A 492 23.45 28.58 -18.63
N LEU A 493 22.70 29.05 -19.62
CA LEU A 493 23.14 29.16 -21.01
C LEU A 493 23.19 30.65 -21.37
N GLU A 494 24.29 31.31 -21.04
CA GLU A 494 24.47 32.76 -21.29
C GLU A 494 24.30 33.12 -22.77
N ALA A 495 24.68 32.22 -23.68
CA ALA A 495 24.50 32.40 -25.12
C ALA A 495 23.02 32.51 -25.56
N MET A 496 22.09 32.03 -24.73
CA MET A 496 20.65 32.01 -24.98
C MET A 496 19.91 33.05 -24.11
N ALA A 497 20.63 33.90 -23.37
CA ALA A 497 20.03 34.87 -22.45
C ALA A 497 19.03 35.81 -23.14
N GLY A 498 17.87 35.98 -22.52
CA GLY A 498 16.78 36.82 -23.01
C GLY A 498 16.01 36.25 -24.21
N GLN A 499 16.24 35.00 -24.59
CA GLN A 499 15.60 34.37 -25.74
C GLN A 499 14.49 33.40 -25.32
N THR A 500 13.49 33.25 -26.18
CA THR A 500 12.52 32.15 -26.12
C THR A 500 12.77 31.22 -27.28
N LEU A 501 13.12 29.97 -26.99
CA LEU A 501 13.44 28.95 -27.97
C LEU A 501 12.41 27.83 -27.96
N ARG A 502 12.36 27.06 -29.05
CA ARG A 502 11.58 25.82 -29.10
C ARG A 502 12.46 24.68 -28.60
N LEU A 503 11.90 23.80 -27.78
CA LEU A 503 12.56 22.62 -27.23
C LEU A 503 11.91 21.37 -27.82
N ALA A 504 12.73 20.46 -28.32
CA ALA A 504 12.32 19.11 -28.72
C ALA A 504 12.95 18.09 -27.76
N ASP A 505 12.13 17.20 -27.20
CA ASP A 505 12.59 16.04 -26.43
C ASP A 505 12.09 14.76 -27.09
N TRP A 506 13.02 13.93 -27.56
CA TRP A 506 12.77 12.69 -28.25
C TRP A 506 13.11 11.50 -27.35
N PHE A 507 12.10 10.68 -27.10
CA PHE A 507 12.27 9.42 -26.40
C PHE A 507 12.63 8.33 -27.39
N VAL A 508 13.81 7.75 -27.26
CA VAL A 508 14.44 6.91 -28.28
C VAL A 508 14.74 5.54 -27.70
N ARG A 509 14.28 4.49 -28.39
CA ARG A 509 14.69 3.11 -28.13
C ARG A 509 16.14 2.93 -28.52
N LEU A 510 16.90 2.27 -27.67
CA LEU A 510 18.29 1.93 -27.88
C LEU A 510 18.41 0.45 -28.25
N LYS A 511 19.22 0.15 -29.27
CA LYS A 511 19.60 -1.21 -29.64
C LYS A 511 21.11 -1.34 -29.49
N CYS A 512 21.56 -2.27 -28.66
CA CYS A 512 22.98 -2.44 -28.32
C CYS A 512 23.67 -1.13 -27.85
N GLY A 513 22.92 -0.26 -27.17
CA GLY A 513 23.43 1.02 -26.66
C GLY A 513 23.46 2.18 -27.67
N ALA A 514 23.05 1.97 -28.92
CA ALA A 514 22.94 3.02 -29.94
C ALA A 514 21.46 3.40 -30.21
N PRO A 515 21.15 4.66 -30.57
CA PRO A 515 19.82 5.07 -31.01
C PRO A 515 19.29 4.20 -32.15
N ASP A 516 18.07 3.66 -31.99
CA ASP A 516 17.43 2.77 -32.98
C ASP A 516 16.12 3.37 -33.53
N LEU A 517 15.20 3.78 -32.67
CA LEU A 517 13.89 4.31 -33.09
C LEU A 517 13.38 5.39 -32.14
N VAL A 518 12.91 6.51 -32.69
CA VAL A 518 12.15 7.51 -31.91
C VAL A 518 10.76 6.92 -31.61
N VAL A 519 10.47 6.72 -30.32
CA VAL A 519 9.23 6.12 -29.82
C VAL A 519 8.20 7.20 -29.49
N ASN A 520 8.66 8.37 -29.03
CA ASN A 520 7.80 9.49 -28.71
C ASN A 520 8.54 10.83 -28.89
N GLU A 521 7.80 11.89 -29.21
CA GLU A 521 8.33 13.23 -29.42
C GLU A 521 7.48 14.25 -28.66
N THR A 522 8.13 15.14 -27.91
CA THR A 522 7.47 16.25 -27.22
C THR A 522 8.11 17.57 -27.59
N TYR A 523 7.29 18.61 -27.75
CA TYR A 523 7.71 19.94 -28.18
C TYR A 523 7.13 21.02 -27.27
N SER A 524 7.99 21.88 -26.73
CA SER A 524 7.60 22.98 -25.85
C SER A 524 8.37 24.27 -26.16
N LEU A 525 7.96 25.39 -25.59
CA LEU A 525 8.77 26.61 -25.56
C LEU A 525 9.59 26.65 -24.27
N VAL A 526 10.81 27.17 -24.34
CA VAL A 526 11.68 27.42 -23.20
C VAL A 526 12.13 28.88 -23.23
N CYS A 527 11.93 29.59 -22.13
CA CYS A 527 12.28 31.01 -22.00
C CYS A 527 13.51 31.14 -21.12
N PHE A 528 14.52 31.86 -21.59
CA PHE A 528 15.74 32.17 -20.86
C PHE A 528 15.69 33.62 -20.35
N ASP A 529 15.96 33.83 -19.07
CA ASP A 529 16.08 35.17 -18.48
C ASP A 529 17.33 35.90 -18.97
N ALA A 530 17.50 37.17 -18.55
CA ALA A 530 18.65 38.00 -18.94
C ALA A 530 20.01 37.47 -18.46
N GLN A 531 20.03 36.42 -17.63
CA GLN A 531 21.22 35.73 -17.14
C GLN A 531 21.35 34.32 -17.73
N GLY A 532 20.48 33.93 -18.67
CA GLY A 532 20.52 32.61 -19.33
C GLY A 532 19.96 31.48 -18.47
N ARG A 533 19.14 31.75 -17.46
CA ARG A 533 18.43 30.73 -16.66
C ARG A 533 17.07 30.43 -17.27
N VAL A 534 16.62 29.18 -17.16
CA VAL A 534 15.28 28.80 -17.61
C VAL A 534 14.23 29.35 -16.65
N ASP A 535 13.24 30.06 -17.18
CA ASP A 535 12.07 30.51 -16.43
C ASP A 535 11.25 29.29 -15.98
N PRO A 536 11.07 29.06 -14.65
CA PRO A 536 10.34 27.92 -14.11
C PRO A 536 8.88 27.85 -14.56
N ALA A 537 8.25 28.99 -14.89
CA ALA A 537 6.88 29.05 -15.37
C ALA A 537 6.72 28.44 -16.78
N HIS A 538 7.83 28.34 -17.52
CA HIS A 538 7.93 27.78 -18.86
C HIS A 538 8.89 26.58 -18.91
N ALA A 539 9.22 26.01 -17.75
CA ALA A 539 10.04 24.81 -17.68
C ALA A 539 9.28 23.64 -18.34
N PRO A 540 9.97 22.77 -19.10
CA PRO A 540 9.30 21.69 -19.81
C PRO A 540 8.71 20.68 -18.82
N SER A 541 7.39 20.61 -18.76
CA SER A 541 6.67 19.57 -18.03
C SER A 541 6.54 18.34 -18.94
N SER A 542 6.79 17.14 -18.42
CA SER A 542 6.62 15.87 -19.13
C SER A 542 5.14 15.44 -19.30
N ALA A 543 4.20 16.36 -19.09
CA ALA A 543 2.78 16.10 -19.12
C ALA A 543 2.19 16.19 -20.55
N GLN A 544 1.85 15.01 -21.09
CA GLN A 544 0.96 14.72 -22.24
C GLN A 544 1.22 15.44 -23.58
N PRO A 545 1.14 14.72 -24.72
CA PRO A 545 1.01 15.40 -26.01
C PRO A 545 -0.33 16.16 -26.03
N PRO A 546 -0.35 17.47 -26.37
CA PRO A 546 -1.61 18.15 -26.60
C PRO A 546 -2.32 17.50 -27.79
N ALA A 547 -3.65 17.41 -27.74
CA ALA A 547 -4.45 17.05 -28.90
C ALA A 547 -4.04 17.94 -30.09
N ALA A 548 -3.93 17.36 -31.29
CA ALA A 548 -3.51 18.05 -32.50
C ALA A 548 -4.44 19.23 -32.82
N THR A 549 -4.08 20.43 -32.35
CA THR A 549 -4.50 21.70 -32.94
C THR A 549 -3.48 22.11 -34.00
N PRO A 550 -3.89 22.68 -35.14
CA PRO A 550 -3.01 22.77 -36.33
C PRO A 550 -1.84 23.75 -36.23
N GLU A 551 -1.68 24.50 -35.13
CA GLU A 551 -0.62 25.50 -34.99
C GLU A 551 -0.07 25.51 -33.55
N ASN A 552 0.71 24.49 -33.18
CA ASN A 552 1.55 24.57 -31.98
C ASN A 552 2.84 25.32 -32.37
N PRO A 553 3.09 26.53 -31.81
CA PRO A 553 4.27 27.33 -32.16
C PRO A 553 5.59 26.66 -31.75
N ALA A 554 5.57 25.59 -30.97
CA ALA A 554 6.74 24.81 -30.59
C ALA A 554 7.16 23.74 -31.61
N TRP A 555 6.36 23.47 -32.63
CA TRP A 555 6.67 22.41 -33.59
C TRP A 555 7.95 22.72 -34.41
N PRO A 556 8.79 21.70 -34.69
CA PRO A 556 9.93 21.86 -35.57
C PRO A 556 9.46 22.01 -37.02
N THR A 557 10.23 22.75 -37.80
CA THR A 557 10.11 22.71 -39.26
C THR A 557 10.59 21.34 -39.78
N LEU A 558 10.21 21.00 -41.02
CA LEU A 558 10.67 19.75 -41.65
C LEU A 558 12.20 19.66 -41.69
N ALA A 559 12.88 20.77 -42.03
CA ALA A 559 14.34 20.83 -42.08
C ALA A 559 14.98 20.64 -40.70
N GLU A 560 14.40 21.21 -39.63
CA GLU A 560 14.89 21.00 -38.26
C GLU A 560 14.71 19.56 -37.80
N ARG A 561 13.60 18.92 -38.17
CA ARG A 561 13.36 17.51 -37.86
C ARG A 561 14.34 16.59 -38.58
N GLU A 562 14.62 16.84 -39.86
CA GLU A 562 15.63 16.10 -40.62
C GLU A 562 17.04 16.29 -40.02
N GLN A 563 17.38 17.50 -39.58
CA GLN A 563 18.65 17.78 -38.91
C GLN A 563 18.77 17.05 -37.56
N MET A 564 17.70 17.01 -36.75
CA MET A 564 17.66 16.22 -35.51
C MET A 564 17.83 14.72 -35.78
N GLN A 565 17.16 14.17 -36.80
CA GLN A 565 17.32 12.77 -37.21
C GLN A 565 18.75 12.48 -37.65
N GLN A 566 19.36 13.37 -38.43
CA GLN A 566 20.73 13.21 -38.90
C GLN A 566 21.74 13.25 -37.74
N MET A 567 21.55 14.14 -36.77
CA MET A 567 22.39 14.22 -35.56
C MET A 567 22.28 12.98 -34.68
N LEU A 568 21.09 12.37 -34.62
CA LEU A 568 20.82 11.25 -33.73
C LEU A 568 21.18 9.88 -34.34
N PHE A 569 20.88 9.67 -35.63
CA PHE A 569 21.03 8.37 -36.30
C PHE A 569 22.16 8.34 -37.35
N GLY A 570 22.75 9.48 -37.70
CA GLY A 570 23.93 9.55 -38.57
C GLY A 570 23.69 9.33 -40.07
N THR A 571 22.45 9.31 -40.55
CA THR A 571 22.10 9.01 -41.96
C THR A 571 21.21 10.08 -42.60
N THR A 572 21.58 10.52 -43.79
CA THR A 572 20.75 11.27 -44.75
C THR A 572 19.56 10.40 -45.19
N PRO A 573 18.33 10.93 -45.32
CA PRO A 573 17.16 10.09 -45.61
C PRO A 573 17.27 9.42 -46.99
N SER A 574 17.03 8.11 -47.03
CA SER A 574 16.77 7.38 -48.27
C SER A 574 15.27 7.46 -48.58
N PRO A 575 14.85 7.75 -49.82
CA PRO A 575 13.44 7.95 -50.14
C PRO A 575 12.62 6.66 -50.02
N ASN A 576 11.37 6.83 -49.59
CA ASN A 576 10.34 5.81 -49.39
C ASN A 576 10.36 4.65 -50.40
N ALA A 577 10.41 3.42 -49.89
CA ALA A 577 9.93 2.24 -50.60
C ALA A 577 8.45 2.01 -50.25
N SER A 578 7.58 2.88 -50.75
CA SER A 578 6.13 2.63 -50.83
C SER A 578 5.58 3.21 -52.13
N ASP A 579 6.09 2.71 -53.27
CA ASP A 579 5.46 2.88 -54.58
C ASP A 579 5.93 1.75 -55.51
N ALA A 580 5.41 0.54 -55.28
CA ALA A 580 5.33 -0.52 -56.28
C ALA A 580 4.42 -1.64 -55.78
N ALA A 581 3.10 -1.53 -56.04
CA ALA A 581 2.21 -2.62 -56.47
C ALA A 581 0.73 -2.30 -56.19
N THR A 582 0.18 -1.33 -56.93
CA THR A 582 -1.23 -1.36 -57.37
C THR A 582 -1.25 -1.37 -58.89
N ALA A 583 -1.05 -2.57 -59.45
CA ALA A 583 -1.43 -2.90 -60.82
C ALA A 583 -1.50 -4.44 -60.95
N ALA A 584 -2.64 -5.04 -60.59
CA ALA A 584 -3.24 -6.20 -61.27
C ALA A 584 -4.50 -6.69 -60.52
N ASN A 585 -5.64 -6.57 -61.22
CA ASN A 585 -6.99 -7.12 -61.00
C ASN A 585 -7.84 -6.58 -59.85
#